data_AF-A0AAE7B3A9-F1
#
_entry.id   AF-A0AAE7B3A9-F1
#
_cell.length_a   1.000
_cell.length_b   1.000
_cell.length_c   1.000
_cell.angle_alpha   90.00
_cell.angle_beta   90.00
_cell.angle_gamma   90.00
#
_symmetry.space_group_name_H-M   'P 1'
#
loop_
_entity.id
_entity.type
_entity.pdbx_description
1 polymer ?
#
loop_
_entity_poly.entity_id
_entity_poly.type
_entity_poly.pdbx_seq_one_letter_code
_entity_poly.pdbx_strand_id
1 'polypeptide(L)'
;MFSKDEWTQVELLKNKKLLEKDGIKVIIVDTILKPLDNLEVITYNPYEMNLYPKDTVFVFYCDTGKSTKERLSYYKKKFPNHKCISLKGGRAYFRPNFKLLEELK
;
A
#
# COMPACT_ATOMS: atom_id res chain seq x y z
N MET A 1 5.29 -10.52 7.85
CA MET A 1 4.60 -9.53 6.99
C MET A 1 5.41 -9.10 5.76
N PHE A 2 6.73 -8.86 5.87
CA PHE A 2 7.57 -8.37 4.76
C PHE A 2 8.35 -9.44 3.99
N SER A 3 8.09 -10.73 4.23
CA SER A 3 8.67 -11.81 3.41
C SER A 3 8.10 -11.85 1.98
N LYS A 4 7.03 -11.07 1.73
CA LYS A 4 6.41 -10.89 0.42
C LYS A 4 6.43 -9.42 0.05
N ASP A 5 6.71 -9.19 -1.21
CA ASP A 5 6.72 -7.89 -1.89
C ASP A 5 5.32 -7.46 -2.39
N GLU A 6 4.31 -8.27 -2.09
CA GLU A 6 2.95 -8.11 -2.58
C GLU A 6 1.97 -8.50 -1.49
N TRP A 7 0.94 -7.67 -1.28
CA TRP A 7 -0.14 -7.90 -0.33
C TRP A 7 -1.49 -7.92 -1.04
N THR A 8 -2.36 -8.85 -0.65
CA THR A 8 -3.80 -8.79 -0.92
C THR A 8 -4.48 -7.68 -0.14
N GLN A 9 -5.73 -7.33 -0.47
CA GLN A 9 -6.54 -6.41 0.34
C GLN A 9 -6.68 -6.87 1.81
N VAL A 10 -6.82 -8.19 2.03
CA VAL A 10 -6.90 -8.76 3.39
C VAL A 10 -5.59 -8.55 4.14
N GLU A 11 -4.45 -8.85 3.50
CA GLU A 11 -3.13 -8.64 4.10
C GLU A 11 -2.87 -7.15 4.35
N LEU A 12 -3.27 -6.25 3.44
CA LEU A 12 -3.17 -4.80 3.63
C LEU A 12 -3.91 -4.36 4.90
N LEU A 13 -5.19 -4.72 5.05
CA LEU A 13 -5.98 -4.29 6.21
C LEU A 13 -5.43 -4.85 7.52
N LYS A 14 -5.06 -6.15 7.54
CA LYS A 14 -4.47 -6.79 8.72
C LYS A 14 -3.12 -6.19 9.08
N ASN A 15 -2.22 -6.06 8.11
CA ASN A 15 -0.87 -5.55 8.35
C ASN A 15 -0.89 -4.06 8.70
N LYS A 16 -1.77 -3.25 8.09
CA LYS A 16 -1.96 -1.83 8.43
C LYS A 16 -2.30 -1.68 9.91
N LYS A 17 -3.32 -2.42 10.39
CA LYS A 17 -3.73 -2.39 11.81
C LYS A 17 -2.61 -2.84 12.77
N LEU A 18 -1.83 -3.85 12.41
CA LEU A 18 -0.72 -4.32 13.25
C LEU A 18 0.43 -3.31 13.29
N LEU A 19 0.86 -2.83 12.12
CA LEU A 19 1.97 -1.89 11.99
C LEU A 19 1.67 -0.53 12.63
N GLU A 20 0.45 -0.04 12.50
CA GLU A 20 0.07 1.24 13.10
C GLU A 20 0.04 1.17 14.63
N LYS A 21 -0.27 0.00 15.22
CA LYS A 21 -0.11 -0.21 16.67
C LYS A 21 1.35 -0.13 17.12
N ASP A 22 2.27 -0.53 16.25
CA ASP A 22 3.71 -0.44 16.47
C ASP A 22 4.29 0.94 16.09
N GLY A 23 3.43 1.92 15.76
CA GLY A 23 3.84 3.27 15.36
C GLY A 23 4.35 3.40 13.93
N ILE A 24 4.24 2.35 13.11
CA ILE A 24 4.69 2.33 11.71
C ILE A 24 3.54 2.73 10.80
N LYS A 25 3.72 3.80 10.01
CA LYS A 25 2.70 4.27 9.06
C LYS A 25 2.58 3.34 7.86
N VAL A 26 1.34 3.10 7.42
CA VAL A 26 1.04 2.37 6.18
C VAL A 26 0.21 3.25 5.24
N ILE A 27 0.83 3.65 4.14
CA ILE A 27 0.31 4.62 3.18
C ILE A 27 0.02 3.93 1.85
N ILE A 28 -1.21 4.09 1.36
CA ILE A 28 -1.63 3.55 0.06
C ILE A 28 -1.34 4.59 -1.01
N VAL A 29 -0.64 4.19 -2.07
CA VAL A 29 -0.13 5.09 -3.10
C VAL A 29 -0.75 4.79 -4.45
N ASP A 30 -1.54 5.75 -4.93
CA ASP A 30 -2.16 5.74 -6.25
C ASP A 30 -1.15 6.16 -7.32
N THR A 31 -0.92 5.28 -8.29
CA THR A 31 -0.02 5.53 -9.42
C THR A 31 -0.75 5.84 -10.74
N ILE A 32 -2.09 5.91 -10.71
CA ILE A 32 -2.95 6.00 -11.90
C ILE A 32 -4.00 7.11 -11.84
N LEU A 33 -4.00 7.96 -10.80
CA LEU A 33 -4.96 9.06 -10.61
C LEU A 33 -6.42 8.60 -10.56
N LYS A 34 -6.64 7.43 -9.94
CA LYS A 34 -7.93 6.80 -9.75
C LYS A 34 -8.00 6.27 -8.31
N PRO A 35 -8.32 7.13 -7.32
CA PRO A 35 -8.30 6.77 -5.91
C PRO A 35 -9.19 5.55 -5.62
N LEU A 36 -8.79 4.73 -4.66
CA LEU A 36 -9.64 3.64 -4.16
C LEU A 36 -10.74 4.22 -3.27
N ASP A 37 -11.97 3.81 -3.48
CA ASP A 37 -13.10 4.27 -2.68
C ASP A 37 -12.97 3.81 -1.21
N ASN A 38 -13.42 4.65 -0.28
CA ASN A 38 -13.45 4.38 1.17
C ASN A 38 -12.09 4.08 1.84
N LEU A 39 -10.97 4.41 1.19
CA LEU A 39 -9.64 4.38 1.80
C LEU A 39 -8.91 5.69 1.59
N GLU A 40 -8.13 6.10 2.59
CA GLU A 40 -7.19 7.20 2.44
C GLU A 40 -6.03 6.76 1.54
N VAL A 41 -5.88 7.44 0.41
CA VAL A 41 -4.84 7.21 -0.58
C VAL A 41 -4.15 8.52 -0.91
N ILE A 42 -2.84 8.47 -1.16
CA ILE A 42 -2.09 9.60 -1.71
C ILE A 42 -1.78 9.35 -3.17
N THR A 43 -1.67 10.40 -3.96
CA THR A 43 -1.09 10.30 -5.31
C THR A 43 0.42 10.11 -5.21
N TYR A 44 0.98 9.31 -6.11
CA TYR A 44 2.42 9.12 -6.23
C TYR A 44 3.15 10.46 -6.42
N ASN A 45 3.78 10.96 -5.36
CA ASN A 45 4.62 12.13 -5.37
C ASN A 45 5.93 11.85 -4.60
N PRO A 46 7.03 11.55 -5.31
CA PRO A 46 8.30 11.22 -4.67
C PRO A 46 8.85 12.24 -3.68
N TYR A 47 8.62 13.53 -3.95
CA TYR A 47 9.13 14.59 -3.08
C TYR A 47 8.41 14.53 -1.73
N GLU A 48 7.09 14.55 -1.73
CA GLU A 48 6.27 14.44 -0.52
C GLU A 48 6.45 13.11 0.20
N MET A 49 6.55 12.01 -0.56
CA MET A 49 6.74 10.68 0.01
C MET A 49 8.05 10.56 0.80
N ASN A 50 9.12 11.22 0.38
CA ASN A 50 10.39 11.24 1.12
C ASN A 50 10.33 12.04 2.43
N LEU A 51 9.28 12.84 2.64
CA LEU A 51 9.07 13.57 3.90
C LEU A 51 8.39 12.71 4.97
N TYR A 52 7.91 11.52 4.62
CA TYR A 52 7.32 10.61 5.60
C TYR A 52 8.38 10.04 6.54
N PRO A 53 7.99 9.64 7.77
CA PRO A 53 8.90 8.99 8.71
C PRO A 53 9.61 7.78 8.09
N LYS A 54 10.84 7.53 8.54
CA LYS A 54 11.57 6.30 8.17
C LYS A 54 10.73 5.06 8.49
N ASP A 55 10.97 4.01 7.73
CA ASP A 55 10.28 2.72 7.82
C ASP A 55 8.77 2.75 7.50
N THR A 56 8.22 3.91 7.10
CA THR A 56 6.87 3.98 6.50
C THR A 56 6.74 2.94 5.39
N VAL A 57 5.60 2.24 5.37
CA VAL A 57 5.27 1.26 4.35
C VAL A 57 4.42 1.91 3.27
N PHE A 58 4.96 1.98 2.06
CA PHE A 58 4.23 2.40 0.87
C PHE A 58 3.65 1.20 0.15
N VAL A 59 2.32 1.17 0.05
CA VAL A 59 1.56 0.15 -0.66
C VAL A 59 1.07 0.73 -1.97
N PHE A 60 1.78 0.45 -3.04
CA PHE A 60 1.50 0.98 -4.36
C PHE A 60 0.40 0.16 -5.06
N TYR A 61 -0.45 0.82 -5.83
CA TYR A 61 -1.40 0.14 -6.71
C TYR A 61 -1.52 0.82 -8.08
N CYS A 62 -1.94 0.05 -9.06
CA CYS A 62 -2.38 0.50 -10.39
C CYS A 62 -3.69 -0.21 -10.74
N ASP A 63 -4.14 -0.20 -12.00
CA ASP A 63 -5.43 -0.79 -12.37
C ASP A 63 -5.47 -2.30 -12.07
N THR A 64 -4.42 -3.05 -12.43
CA THR A 64 -4.37 -4.53 -12.31
C THR A 64 -3.27 -5.05 -11.37
N GLY A 65 -2.43 -4.18 -10.82
CA GLY A 65 -1.27 -4.53 -9.98
C GLY A 65 -0.04 -5.03 -10.76
N LYS A 66 -0.17 -5.38 -12.04
CA LYS A 66 0.94 -5.91 -12.87
C LYS A 66 2.10 -4.93 -12.99
N SER A 67 1.81 -3.70 -13.41
CA SER A 67 2.82 -2.65 -13.61
C SER A 67 3.50 -2.27 -12.30
N THR A 68 2.78 -2.26 -11.19
CA THR A 68 3.34 -1.96 -9.88
C THR A 68 4.34 -3.03 -9.43
N LYS A 69 4.01 -4.30 -9.64
CA LYS A 69 4.90 -5.43 -9.32
C LYS A 69 6.18 -5.39 -10.14
N GLU A 70 6.07 -5.19 -11.44
CA GLU A 70 7.22 -5.09 -12.36
C GLU A 70 8.14 -3.91 -11.98
N ARG A 71 7.56 -2.80 -11.53
CA ARG A 71 8.29 -1.58 -11.13
C ARG A 71 8.68 -1.53 -9.65
N LEU A 72 8.44 -2.59 -8.88
CA LEU A 72 8.68 -2.54 -7.44
C LEU A 72 10.16 -2.33 -7.10
N SER A 73 11.06 -2.92 -7.89
CA SER A 73 12.51 -2.71 -7.75
C SER A 73 12.90 -1.23 -7.94
N TYR A 74 12.23 -0.52 -8.83
CA TYR A 74 12.40 0.93 -9.01
C TYR A 74 11.95 1.69 -7.77
N TYR A 75 10.79 1.37 -7.20
CA TYR A 75 10.32 2.03 -5.98
C TYR A 75 11.24 1.76 -4.79
N LYS A 76 11.73 0.52 -4.62
CA LYS A 76 12.69 0.17 -3.56
C LYS A 76 14.00 0.96 -3.67
N LYS A 77 14.52 1.13 -4.89
CA LYS A 77 15.72 1.96 -5.13
C LYS A 77 15.46 3.43 -4.83
N LYS A 78 14.25 3.91 -5.12
CA LYS A 78 13.86 5.31 -4.95
C LYS A 78 13.55 5.68 -3.50
N PHE A 79 13.06 4.72 -2.72
CA PHE A 79 12.68 4.88 -1.31
C PHE A 79 13.42 3.86 -0.42
N PRO A 80 14.77 3.93 -0.34
CA PRO A 80 15.57 2.91 0.35
C PRO A 80 15.33 2.88 1.87
N ASN A 81 14.85 3.98 2.46
CA ASN A 81 14.53 4.09 3.88
C ASN A 81 13.08 3.68 4.23
N HIS A 82 12.34 3.15 3.25
CA HIS A 82 10.93 2.80 3.37
C HIS A 82 10.70 1.38 2.86
N LYS A 83 9.57 0.78 3.26
CA LYS A 83 9.15 -0.52 2.70
C LYS A 83 8.22 -0.27 1.52
N CYS A 84 8.51 -0.89 0.39
CA CYS A 84 7.68 -0.79 -0.81
C CYS A 84 6.96 -2.14 -1.04
N ILE A 85 5.64 -2.10 -1.14
CA ILE A 85 4.77 -3.25 -1.35
C ILE A 85 3.84 -2.98 -2.54
N SER A 86 3.55 -4.00 -3.34
CA SER A 86 2.52 -3.94 -4.38
C SER A 86 1.18 -4.45 -3.86
N LEU A 87 0.08 -3.75 -4.15
CA LEU A 87 -1.27 -4.26 -3.93
C LEU A 87 -1.65 -5.28 -5.01
N LYS A 88 -1.86 -6.54 -4.61
CA LYS A 88 -2.21 -7.65 -5.51
C LYS A 88 -3.53 -7.37 -6.23
N GLY A 89 -3.51 -7.49 -7.56
CA GLY A 89 -4.68 -7.28 -8.40
C GLY A 89 -5.10 -5.81 -8.56
N GLY A 90 -4.39 -4.88 -7.92
CA GLY A 90 -4.62 -3.45 -8.05
C GLY A 90 -6.03 -3.01 -7.70
N ARG A 91 -6.48 -1.92 -8.33
CA ARG A 91 -7.83 -1.37 -8.18
C ARG A 91 -8.91 -2.37 -8.64
N ALA A 92 -8.68 -3.14 -9.70
CA ALA A 92 -9.68 -4.07 -10.26
C ALA A 92 -10.13 -5.16 -9.27
N TYR A 93 -9.23 -5.60 -8.39
CA TYR A 93 -9.54 -6.58 -7.35
C TYR A 93 -10.03 -5.98 -6.04
N PHE A 94 -9.93 -4.66 -5.89
CA PHE A 94 -10.31 -3.98 -4.66
C PHE A 94 -11.83 -4.03 -4.44
N ARG A 95 -12.25 -4.14 -3.18
CA ARG A 95 -13.65 -4.17 -2.75
C ARG A 95 -13.87 -3.05 -1.72
N PRO A 96 -14.53 -1.94 -2.09
CA PRO A 96 -14.66 -0.73 -1.25
C PRO A 96 -15.31 -0.94 0.12
N ASN A 97 -16.20 -1.92 0.24
CA ASN A 97 -16.96 -2.19 1.46
C ASN A 97 -16.47 -3.44 2.19
N PHE A 98 -15.32 -3.98 1.81
CA PHE A 98 -14.74 -5.13 2.49
C PHE A 98 -14.22 -4.71 3.85
N LYS A 99 -14.64 -5.42 4.88
CA LYS A 99 -14.18 -5.27 6.27
C LYS A 99 -13.68 -6.59 6.80
N LEU A 100 -12.75 -6.55 7.75
CA LEU A 100 -12.33 -7.76 8.44
C LEU A 100 -13.46 -8.22 9.37
N LEU A 101 -13.68 -9.53 9.49
CA LEU A 101 -14.74 -10.10 10.33
C LEU A 101 -14.65 -9.63 11.80
N GLU A 102 -13.43 -9.39 12.27
CA GLU A 102 -13.14 -8.86 13.62
C GLU A 102 -13.67 -7.43 13.86
N GLU A 103 -14.04 -6.70 12.80
CA GLU A 103 -14.55 -5.32 12.86
C GLU A 103 -16.10 -5.25 12.80
N LEU A 104 -16.77 -6.40 12.66
CA LEU A 104 -18.22 -6.52 12.63
C LEU A 104 -18.83 -6.89 14.00
N LYS A 105 -18.00 -6.96 15.04
CA LYS A 105 -18.38 -7.22 16.43
C LYS A 105 -18.25 -5.94 17.25
#